data_AF-A0A2N3N817-F1
#
_entry.id   AF-A0A2N3N817-F1
#
_cell.length_a   1.000
_cell.length_b   1.000
_cell.length_c   1.000
_cell.angle_alpha   90.00
_cell.angle_beta   90.00
_cell.angle_gamma   90.00
#
_symmetry.space_group_name_H-M   'P 1'
#
loop_
_entity.id
_entity.type
_entity.pdbx_description
1 polymer ?
#
loop_
_entity_poly.entity_id
_entity_poly.type
_entity_poly.pdbx_seq_one_letter_code
_entity_poly.pdbx_strand_id
1 'polypeptide(L)'
;MHLLNLPVEVLQRIAALCTLSDILHLSMTCRHLHATCHDNFVFQESFLQHMDTPISNNVPTQNTVRDLIQAALAEKNEREKKAIWARLTAAASRIGPLTDELNLLLRPYNMLPHASALPWPLPLIRPVTTIASTLSSLAVLGYPTTDKAPVPLALSGFLTHVLDARFQEQRTSLDPVQVAQASFCLATGNLANRVLHNMAPLTKRTAEYMIQDHNVNFFDSQAAGFLAAACMPWLLSSDPRVAIRDDLPYLPALPLMNVDKSIMQSGAGGSIPIPDGGELGPLNEALPLPVQETSGLSKLVSSMNAFNCAPSWQSWLRTCVDGLIDDLENGEWIGYYSVGLRNDTGVDAPLRNIRFRTAQDPIDENNVRLTAENCMDGVGRFRLEGRVSRLTGSVDLKKEYYGSHRWQNTGWLTPLGIAGYWDADSTECAGFIWMYKKEWAKKPAAKVAPVQDDVAEASDGEE
;
A
#
# COMPACT_ATOMS: atom_id res chain seq x y z
N MET A 1 43.32 -18.88 14.45
CA MET A 1 42.26 -19.65 13.75
C MET A 1 41.88 -18.83 12.53
N HIS A 2 41.95 -19.39 11.31
CA HIS A 2 41.64 -18.65 10.08
C HIS A 2 40.13 -18.71 9.80
N LEU A 3 39.51 -17.60 9.36
CA LEU A 3 38.06 -17.54 9.08
C LEU A 3 37.62 -18.61 8.07
N LEU A 4 38.46 -18.88 7.07
CA LEU A 4 38.22 -19.92 6.04
C LEU A 4 38.23 -21.36 6.58
N ASN A 5 38.62 -21.57 7.84
CA ASN A 5 38.61 -22.91 8.45
C ASN A 5 37.28 -23.18 9.18
N LEU A 6 36.36 -22.22 9.23
CA LEU A 6 35.04 -22.42 9.81
C LEU A 6 34.13 -23.20 8.85
N PRO A 7 33.18 -24.01 9.35
CA PRO A 7 32.13 -24.60 8.53
C PRO A 7 31.32 -23.55 7.76
N VAL A 8 30.83 -23.91 6.58
CA VAL A 8 30.04 -23.03 5.69
C VAL A 8 28.83 -22.46 6.42
N GLU A 9 28.15 -23.27 7.23
CA GLU A 9 26.96 -22.90 7.99
C GLU A 9 27.28 -21.82 9.04
N VAL A 10 28.46 -21.90 9.67
CA VAL A 10 28.94 -20.90 10.63
C VAL A 10 29.25 -19.58 9.92
N LEU A 11 29.91 -19.65 8.76
CA LEU A 11 30.20 -18.47 7.94
C LEU A 11 28.91 -17.80 7.43
N GLN A 12 27.94 -18.58 6.97
CA GLN A 12 26.62 -18.09 6.58
C GLN A 12 25.89 -17.44 7.75
N ARG A 13 25.93 -18.04 8.94
CA ARG A 13 25.30 -17.45 10.13
C ARG A 13 25.98 -16.15 10.56
N ILE A 14 27.31 -16.07 10.50
CA ILE A 14 28.06 -14.83 10.74
C ILE A 14 27.64 -13.77 9.72
N ALA A 15 27.64 -14.10 8.43
CA ALA A 15 27.26 -13.18 7.36
C ALA A 15 25.82 -12.69 7.52
N ALA A 16 24.87 -13.57 7.87
CA ALA A 16 23.47 -13.22 8.07
C ALA A 16 23.26 -12.20 9.21
N LEU A 17 24.17 -12.14 10.20
CA LEU A 17 24.17 -11.17 11.30
C LEU A 17 24.86 -9.84 10.94
N CYS A 18 25.49 -9.75 9.78
CA CYS A 18 26.15 -8.55 9.31
C CYS A 18 25.16 -7.60 8.60
N THR A 19 25.57 -6.34 8.44
CA THR A 19 24.85 -5.41 7.57
C THR A 19 24.93 -5.88 6.12
N LEU A 20 23.99 -5.48 5.26
CA LEU A 20 24.06 -5.81 3.84
C LEU A 20 25.38 -5.37 3.20
N SER A 21 25.91 -4.19 3.59
CA SER A 21 27.19 -3.71 3.06
C SER A 21 28.33 -4.67 3.40
N ASP A 22 28.34 -5.20 4.62
CA ASP A 22 29.36 -6.13 5.08
C ASP A 22 29.22 -7.50 4.43
N ILE A 23 27.99 -7.99 4.21
CA ILE A 23 27.73 -9.23 3.44
C ILE A 23 28.36 -9.11 2.04
N LEU A 24 28.12 -7.98 1.37
CA LEU A 24 28.68 -7.73 0.03
C LEU A 24 30.20 -7.60 0.07
N HIS A 25 30.77 -6.86 1.03
CA HIS A 25 32.23 -6.75 1.18
C HIS A 25 32.87 -8.11 1.46
N LEU A 26 32.31 -8.92 2.36
CA LEU A 26 32.76 -10.28 2.65
C LEU A 26 32.75 -11.14 1.38
N SER A 27 31.67 -11.05 0.58
CA SER A 27 31.56 -11.79 -0.67
C SER A 27 32.61 -11.38 -1.72
N MET A 28 33.17 -10.17 -1.65
CA MET A 28 34.19 -9.70 -2.59
C MET A 28 35.63 -10.04 -2.16
N THR A 29 35.84 -10.61 -0.97
CA THR A 29 37.19 -10.88 -0.45
C THR A 29 37.90 -12.03 -1.17
N CYS A 30 37.22 -13.17 -1.35
CA CYS A 30 37.75 -14.33 -2.06
C CYS A 30 36.61 -15.22 -2.59
N ARG A 31 36.92 -16.16 -3.51
CA ARG A 31 35.90 -17.02 -4.15
C ARG A 31 35.12 -17.89 -3.17
N HIS A 32 35.77 -18.36 -2.10
CA HIS A 32 35.12 -19.20 -1.09
C HIS A 32 34.09 -18.40 -0.29
N LEU A 33 34.47 -17.20 0.19
CA LEU A 33 33.55 -16.29 0.88
C LEU A 33 32.49 -15.72 -0.05
N HIS A 34 32.80 -15.52 -1.33
CA HIS A 34 31.78 -15.20 -2.34
C HIS A 34 30.70 -16.30 -2.39
N ALA A 35 31.10 -17.56 -2.60
CA ALA A 35 30.16 -18.67 -2.70
C ALA A 35 29.36 -18.90 -1.40
N THR A 36 29.98 -18.62 -0.25
CA THR A 36 29.38 -18.86 1.07
C THR A 36 28.46 -17.72 1.51
N CYS A 37 28.88 -16.46 1.36
CA CYS A 37 28.16 -15.29 1.85
C CYS A 37 27.17 -14.73 0.81
N HIS A 38 27.40 -14.94 -0.49
CA HIS A 38 26.49 -14.51 -1.56
C HIS A 38 25.49 -15.62 -1.89
N ASP A 39 24.72 -16.01 -0.87
CA ASP A 39 23.80 -17.15 -0.84
C ASP A 39 22.37 -16.73 -0.43
N ASN A 40 21.37 -17.48 -0.89
CA ASN A 40 19.95 -17.20 -0.65
C ASN A 40 19.61 -17.20 0.84
N PHE A 41 20.14 -18.16 1.60
CA PHE A 41 19.86 -18.29 3.02
C PHE A 41 20.43 -17.10 3.82
N VAL A 42 21.61 -16.60 3.42
CA VAL A 42 22.23 -15.43 4.07
C VAL A 42 21.37 -14.19 3.89
N PHE A 43 20.91 -13.93 2.67
CA PHE A 43 20.02 -12.79 2.40
C PHE A 43 18.64 -12.96 3.04
N GLN A 44 18.07 -14.16 3.01
CA GLN A 44 16.80 -14.45 3.67
C GLN A 44 16.86 -14.17 5.17
N GLU A 45 17.88 -14.69 5.88
CA GLU A 45 18.04 -14.44 7.31
C GLU A 45 18.35 -12.96 7.60
N SER A 46 19.18 -12.32 6.78
CA SER A 46 19.47 -10.89 6.92
C SER A 46 18.21 -10.03 6.70
N PHE A 47 17.35 -10.37 5.74
CA PHE A 47 16.06 -9.71 5.54
C PHE A 47 15.22 -9.77 6.82
N LEU A 48 15.04 -10.94 7.43
CA LEU A 48 14.21 -11.08 8.64
C LEU A 48 14.77 -10.29 9.82
N GLN A 49 16.09 -10.18 9.95
CA GLN A 49 16.72 -9.39 11.01
C GLN A 49 16.51 -7.89 10.86
N HIS A 50 16.39 -7.38 9.64
CA HIS A 50 16.19 -5.95 9.38
C HIS A 50 14.73 -5.53 9.35
N MET A 51 13.80 -6.48 9.41
CA MET A 51 12.37 -6.21 9.42
C MET A 51 11.83 -6.25 10.84
N ASP A 52 10.86 -5.40 11.14
CA ASP A 52 10.12 -5.46 12.40
C ASP A 52 9.19 -6.69 12.43
N THR A 53 8.35 -6.80 13.47
CA THR A 53 7.26 -7.77 13.42
C THR A 53 6.18 -7.26 12.45
N PRO A 54 5.75 -8.06 11.47
CA PRO A 54 4.69 -7.65 10.55
C PRO A 54 3.41 -7.31 11.34
N ILE A 55 2.74 -6.23 10.94
CA ILE A 55 1.55 -5.75 11.65
C ILE A 55 0.27 -6.49 11.24
N SER A 56 0.28 -7.22 10.14
CA SER A 56 -0.94 -7.82 9.56
C SER A 56 -1.44 -8.99 10.40
N ASN A 57 -2.74 -9.02 10.68
CA ASN A 57 -3.39 -10.14 11.38
C ASN A 57 -3.29 -11.45 10.58
N ASN A 58 -3.21 -11.37 9.25
CA ASN A 58 -3.11 -12.53 8.37
C ASN A 58 -1.68 -13.09 8.29
N VAL A 59 -0.68 -12.28 8.66
CA VAL A 59 0.74 -12.63 8.59
C VAL A 59 1.38 -12.29 9.94
N PRO A 60 1.15 -13.12 10.96
CA PRO A 60 1.48 -12.78 12.34
C PRO A 60 2.97 -12.88 12.66
N THR A 61 3.79 -13.48 11.77
CA THR A 61 5.21 -13.71 12.02
C THR A 61 6.06 -13.44 10.78
N GLN A 62 7.32 -13.08 11.01
CA GLN A 62 8.32 -12.94 9.95
C GLN A 62 8.55 -14.25 9.18
N ASN A 63 8.44 -15.40 9.84
CA ASN A 63 8.51 -16.70 9.18
C ASN A 63 7.36 -16.89 8.18
N THR A 64 6.15 -16.42 8.51
CA THR A 64 5.03 -16.48 7.56
C THR A 64 5.31 -15.62 6.31
N VAL A 65 5.87 -14.41 6.48
CA VAL A 65 6.31 -13.58 5.33
C VAL A 65 7.35 -14.31 4.48
N ARG A 66 8.34 -14.91 5.13
CA ARG A 66 9.41 -15.67 4.50
C ARG A 66 8.88 -16.83 3.67
N ASP A 67 7.97 -17.61 4.24
CA ASP A 67 7.40 -18.78 3.59
C ASP A 67 6.51 -18.36 2.40
N LEU A 68 5.78 -17.24 2.50
CA LEU A 68 5.06 -16.62 1.38
C LEU A 68 6.01 -16.19 0.25
N ILE A 69 7.12 -15.53 0.59
CA ILE A 69 8.13 -15.14 -0.40
C ILE A 69 8.74 -16.38 -1.06
N GLN A 70 9.08 -17.41 -0.30
CA GLN A 70 9.59 -18.66 -0.86
C GLN A 70 8.58 -19.32 -1.79
N ALA A 71 7.29 -19.32 -1.45
CA ALA A 71 6.23 -19.84 -2.31
C ALA A 71 6.10 -19.04 -3.62
N ALA A 72 6.15 -17.70 -3.55
CA ALA A 72 6.12 -16.84 -4.74
C ALA A 72 7.37 -16.99 -5.63
N LEU A 73 8.46 -17.48 -5.06
CA LEU A 73 9.73 -17.73 -5.73
C LEU A 73 9.91 -19.17 -6.21
N ALA A 74 8.97 -20.07 -5.96
CA ALA A 74 9.13 -21.51 -6.21
C ALA A 74 9.52 -21.83 -7.67
N GLU A 75 8.95 -21.11 -8.63
CA GLU A 75 9.17 -21.29 -10.06
C GLU A 75 10.40 -20.55 -10.60
N LYS A 76 11.03 -19.69 -9.80
CA LYS A 76 12.21 -18.92 -10.20
C LYS A 76 13.47 -19.77 -10.13
N ASN A 77 14.46 -19.47 -10.97
CA ASN A 77 15.74 -20.14 -10.87
C ASN A 77 16.55 -19.62 -9.66
N GLU A 78 17.54 -20.38 -9.18
CA GLU A 78 18.31 -20.02 -7.98
C GLU A 78 19.03 -18.67 -8.07
N ARG A 79 19.41 -18.24 -9.28
CA ARG A 79 20.05 -16.93 -9.49
C ARG A 79 19.05 -15.79 -9.32
N GLU A 80 17.83 -15.92 -9.85
CA GLU A 80 16.76 -14.95 -9.68
C GLU A 80 16.31 -14.88 -8.21
N LYS A 81 16.11 -16.03 -7.56
CA LYS A 81 15.79 -16.11 -6.13
C LYS A 81 16.79 -15.31 -5.31
N LYS A 82 18.09 -15.49 -5.59
CA LYS A 82 19.17 -14.74 -4.94
C LYS A 82 19.06 -13.24 -5.14
N ALA A 83 18.90 -12.82 -6.38
CA ALA A 83 18.80 -11.41 -6.71
C ALA A 83 17.60 -10.76 -6.00
N ILE A 84 16.48 -11.47 -5.93
CA ILE A 84 15.27 -11.01 -5.25
C ILE A 84 15.49 -10.90 -3.74
N TRP A 85 16.05 -11.92 -3.09
CA TRP A 85 16.35 -11.87 -1.67
C TRP A 85 17.35 -10.77 -1.32
N ALA A 86 18.40 -10.59 -2.12
CA ALA A 86 19.37 -9.52 -1.94
C ALA A 86 18.71 -8.12 -2.04
N ARG A 87 17.78 -7.94 -3.00
CA ARG A 87 17.02 -6.68 -3.16
C ARG A 87 16.03 -6.44 -2.02
N LEU A 88 15.33 -7.47 -1.56
CA LEU A 88 14.44 -7.38 -0.40
C LEU A 88 15.24 -7.01 0.86
N THR A 89 16.39 -7.65 1.08
CA THR A 89 17.32 -7.32 2.17
C THR A 89 17.81 -5.87 2.07
N ALA A 90 18.13 -5.42 0.86
CA ALA A 90 18.55 -4.04 0.60
C ALA A 90 17.44 -3.02 0.88
N ALA A 91 16.19 -3.34 0.55
CA ALA A 91 15.05 -2.51 0.88
C ALA A 91 14.82 -2.47 2.39
N ALA A 92 14.76 -3.64 3.04
CA ALA A 92 14.55 -3.82 4.48
C ALA A 92 15.57 -3.04 5.33
N SER A 93 16.87 -3.30 5.09
CA SER A 93 17.97 -2.64 5.80
C SER A 93 18.01 -1.11 5.63
N ARG A 94 17.24 -0.56 4.67
CA ARG A 94 17.25 0.85 4.31
C ARG A 94 15.89 1.53 4.46
N ILE A 95 14.89 0.90 5.07
CA ILE A 95 13.57 1.50 5.28
C ILE A 95 13.66 2.90 5.92
N GLY A 96 14.44 3.02 7.01
CA GLY A 96 14.67 4.29 7.69
C GLY A 96 15.31 5.33 6.76
N PRO A 97 16.51 5.08 6.20
CA PRO A 97 17.16 5.96 5.24
C PRO A 97 16.29 6.32 4.01
N LEU A 98 15.52 5.38 3.47
CA LEU A 98 14.62 5.62 2.33
C LEU A 98 13.50 6.60 2.69
N THR A 99 12.96 6.47 3.90
CA THR A 99 11.95 7.38 4.45
C THR A 99 12.52 8.79 4.64
N ASP A 100 13.70 8.89 5.25
CA ASP A 100 14.37 10.17 5.48
C ASP A 100 14.73 10.85 4.16
N GLU A 101 15.19 10.07 3.18
CA GLU A 101 15.51 10.54 1.83
C GLU A 101 14.27 11.00 1.08
N LEU A 102 13.18 10.24 1.12
CA LEU A 102 11.92 10.65 0.49
C LEU A 102 11.43 11.99 1.07
N ASN A 103 11.52 12.15 2.39
CA ASN A 103 11.20 13.42 3.04
C ASN A 103 12.16 14.55 2.62
N LEU A 104 13.46 14.27 2.46
CA LEU A 104 14.44 15.26 1.99
C LEU A 104 14.17 15.71 0.56
N LEU A 105 13.95 14.78 -0.37
CA LEU A 105 13.65 15.05 -1.79
C LEU A 105 12.36 15.86 -1.94
N LEU A 106 11.40 15.64 -1.04
CA LEU A 106 10.08 16.26 -1.08
C LEU A 106 9.96 17.49 -0.18
N ARG A 107 10.98 17.81 0.62
CA ARG A 107 11.03 18.99 1.50
C ARG A 107 10.68 20.30 0.80
N PRO A 108 11.13 20.59 -0.45
CA PRO A 108 10.74 21.80 -1.15
C PRO A 108 9.22 21.93 -1.31
N TYR A 109 8.51 20.81 -1.43
CA TYR A 109 7.08 20.78 -1.73
C TYR A 109 6.19 20.81 -0.50
N ASN A 110 6.75 20.48 0.66
CA ASN A 110 6.08 20.67 1.95
C ASN A 110 5.84 22.16 2.26
N MET A 111 6.66 23.06 1.68
CA MET A 111 6.66 24.49 1.99
C MET A 111 6.08 25.36 0.87
N LEU A 112 5.93 24.81 -0.35
CA LEU A 112 5.43 25.57 -1.48
C LEU A 112 3.90 25.73 -1.39
N PRO A 113 3.36 26.95 -1.53
CA PRO A 113 1.94 27.14 -1.76
C PRO A 113 1.56 26.30 -2.99
N HIS A 114 0.63 25.36 -2.85
CA HIS A 114 0.33 24.38 -3.90
C HIS A 114 -0.20 25.00 -5.21
N ALA A 115 -0.41 26.32 -5.24
CA ALA A 115 -0.70 27.11 -6.43
C ALA A 115 0.56 27.57 -7.22
N SER A 116 1.78 27.31 -6.73
CA SER A 116 3.00 27.72 -7.43
C SER A 116 3.27 26.81 -8.61
N ALA A 117 3.20 27.36 -9.83
CA ALA A 117 3.56 26.71 -11.09
C ALA A 117 5.07 26.45 -11.25
N LEU A 118 5.76 26.08 -10.17
CA LEU A 118 7.17 25.74 -10.25
C LEU A 118 7.31 24.44 -11.04
N PRO A 119 8.10 24.44 -12.14
CA PRO A 119 8.35 23.22 -12.88
C PRO A 119 9.04 22.23 -11.96
N TRP A 120 8.48 21.04 -11.83
CA TRP A 120 9.13 19.97 -11.11
C TRP A 120 10.45 19.64 -11.82
N PRO A 121 11.57 19.53 -11.10
CA PRO A 121 12.78 19.00 -11.67
C PRO A 121 12.47 17.54 -12.03
N LEU A 122 12.27 17.27 -13.33
CA LEU A 122 12.18 15.92 -13.91
C LEU A 122 13.19 14.93 -13.28
N PRO A 123 14.42 15.32 -12.89
CA PRO A 123 15.33 14.43 -12.16
C PRO A 123 14.81 13.81 -10.86
N LEU A 124 13.84 14.42 -10.17
CA LEU A 124 13.29 13.92 -8.90
C LEU A 124 12.18 12.88 -9.08
N ILE A 125 11.52 12.83 -10.24
CA ILE A 125 10.42 11.88 -10.49
C ILE A 125 10.86 10.45 -10.22
N ARG A 126 11.96 10.03 -10.86
CA ARG A 126 12.43 8.64 -10.77
C ARG A 126 12.85 8.25 -9.35
N PRO A 127 13.65 9.03 -8.60
CA PRO A 127 13.92 8.77 -7.19
C PRO A 127 12.65 8.62 -6.34
N VAL A 128 11.72 9.56 -6.46
CA VAL A 128 10.49 9.57 -5.65
C VAL A 128 9.62 8.36 -5.96
N THR A 129 9.35 8.08 -7.24
CA THR A 129 8.53 6.92 -7.61
C THR A 129 9.21 5.62 -7.21
N THR A 130 10.51 5.48 -7.39
CA THR A 130 11.26 4.27 -7.00
C THR A 130 11.19 4.02 -5.50
N ILE A 131 11.38 5.05 -4.67
CA ILE A 131 11.25 4.91 -3.23
C ILE A 131 9.80 4.57 -2.86
N ALA A 132 8.81 5.29 -3.41
CA ALA A 132 7.39 5.04 -3.14
C ALA A 132 6.96 3.61 -3.53
N SER A 133 7.43 3.09 -4.67
CA SER A 133 7.18 1.71 -5.12
C SER A 133 7.83 0.66 -4.22
N THR A 134 8.99 0.99 -3.64
CA THR A 134 9.65 0.11 -2.67
C THR A 134 8.84 0.07 -1.37
N LEU A 135 8.47 1.23 -0.84
CA LEU A 135 7.67 1.35 0.38
C LEU A 135 6.28 0.73 0.22
N SER A 136 5.65 0.87 -0.95
CA SER A 136 4.35 0.24 -1.24
C SER A 136 4.44 -1.29 -1.23
N SER A 137 5.49 -1.86 -1.83
CA SER A 137 5.72 -3.31 -1.82
C SER A 137 5.94 -3.84 -0.40
N LEU A 138 6.71 -3.12 0.42
CA LEU A 138 6.94 -3.49 1.82
C LEU A 138 5.68 -3.33 2.68
N ALA A 139 4.85 -2.32 2.42
CA ALA A 139 3.57 -2.12 3.11
C ALA A 139 2.63 -3.31 2.86
N VAL A 140 2.59 -3.83 1.63
CA VAL A 140 1.84 -5.06 1.32
C VAL A 140 2.36 -6.23 2.14
N LEU A 141 3.68 -6.38 2.29
CA LEU A 141 4.30 -7.43 3.10
C LEU A 141 4.07 -7.27 4.62
N GLY A 142 3.23 -6.32 5.04
CA GLY A 142 2.86 -6.12 6.44
C GLY A 142 3.79 -5.19 7.20
N TYR A 143 4.60 -4.41 6.48
CA TYR A 143 5.56 -3.49 7.05
C TYR A 143 5.23 -2.07 6.60
N PRO A 144 4.27 -1.40 7.25
CA PRO A 144 3.91 -0.03 6.94
C PRO A 144 5.07 0.87 7.34
N THR A 145 5.96 1.10 6.39
CA THR A 145 7.13 1.98 6.51
C THR A 145 6.76 3.47 6.58
N THR A 146 5.46 3.77 6.58
CA THR A 146 4.87 5.11 6.52
C THR A 146 4.29 5.57 7.85
N ASP A 147 4.50 4.84 8.95
CA ASP A 147 4.12 5.26 10.31
C ASP A 147 4.78 6.59 10.74
N LYS A 148 5.84 7.01 10.04
CA LYS A 148 6.40 8.35 10.13
C LYS A 148 5.61 9.34 9.27
N ALA A 149 4.88 10.23 9.94
CA ALA A 149 4.09 11.33 9.35
C ALA A 149 4.73 12.16 8.19
N PRO A 150 6.06 12.36 8.09
CA PRO A 150 6.65 13.12 6.99
C PRO A 150 6.47 12.49 5.60
N VAL A 151 6.41 11.16 5.49
CA VAL A 151 6.33 10.48 4.19
C VAL A 151 4.98 10.72 3.49
N PRO A 152 3.83 10.52 4.15
CA PRO A 152 2.55 10.75 3.49
C PRO A 152 2.33 12.22 3.14
N LEU A 153 2.78 13.16 3.99
CA LEU A 153 2.74 14.60 3.69
C LEU A 153 3.55 14.97 2.44
N ALA A 154 4.75 14.40 2.34
CA ALA A 154 5.62 14.59 1.21
C ALA A 154 5.00 14.02 -0.09
N LEU A 155 4.46 12.80 -0.02
CA LEU A 155 3.79 12.17 -1.16
C LEU A 155 2.53 12.92 -1.59
N SER A 156 1.80 13.57 -0.68
CA SER A 156 0.62 14.34 -1.05
C SER A 156 0.97 15.55 -1.90
N GLY A 157 2.06 16.25 -1.58
CA GLY A 157 2.57 17.36 -2.40
C GLY A 157 3.02 16.88 -3.79
N PHE A 158 3.74 15.76 -3.84
CA PHE A 158 4.17 15.14 -5.10
C PHE A 158 2.97 14.74 -5.98
N LEU A 159 1.99 14.02 -5.43
CA LEU A 159 0.82 13.56 -6.18
C LEU A 159 -0.06 14.73 -6.64
N THR A 160 -0.20 15.78 -5.81
CA THR A 160 -0.91 17.00 -6.24
C THR A 160 -0.27 17.58 -7.50
N HIS A 161 1.06 17.69 -7.53
CA HIS A 161 1.77 18.20 -8.70
C HIS A 161 1.64 17.29 -9.92
N VAL A 162 1.75 15.97 -9.74
CA VAL A 162 1.57 14.99 -10.83
C VAL A 162 0.19 15.14 -11.47
N LEU A 163 -0.85 15.28 -10.66
CA LEU A 163 -2.21 15.50 -11.16
C LEU A 163 -2.33 16.84 -11.88
N ASP A 164 -1.78 17.93 -11.33
CA ASP A 164 -1.73 19.25 -11.97
C ASP A 164 -1.08 19.21 -13.35
N ALA A 165 0.09 18.57 -13.47
CA ALA A 165 0.81 18.47 -14.72
C ALA A 165 0.03 17.65 -15.77
N ARG A 166 -0.64 16.57 -15.34
CA ARG A 166 -1.51 15.75 -16.20
C ARG A 166 -2.67 16.57 -16.75
N PHE A 167 -3.29 17.43 -15.94
CA PHE A 167 -4.38 18.31 -16.38
C PHE A 167 -3.94 19.43 -17.31
N GLN A 168 -2.69 19.89 -17.18
CA GLN A 168 -2.15 20.96 -18.04
C GLN A 168 -1.62 20.43 -19.38
N GLU A 169 -1.89 19.17 -19.73
CA GLU A 169 -1.33 18.46 -20.90
C GLU A 169 0.21 18.53 -20.97
N GLN A 170 0.87 18.77 -19.83
CA GLN A 170 2.32 18.76 -19.77
C GLN A 170 2.78 17.31 -19.81
N ARG A 171 3.75 17.01 -20.69
CA ARG A 171 4.27 15.65 -21.01
C ARG A 171 5.01 14.97 -19.85
N THR A 172 4.55 15.06 -18.61
CA THR A 172 5.03 14.21 -17.53
C THR A 172 4.13 12.98 -17.47
N SER A 173 4.35 12.02 -18.36
CA SER A 173 3.66 10.73 -18.30
C SER A 173 4.32 9.87 -17.22
N LEU A 174 3.90 10.02 -15.96
CA LEU A 174 4.10 8.91 -15.04
C LEU A 174 3.37 7.69 -15.59
N ASP A 175 4.01 6.55 -15.47
CA ASP A 175 3.34 5.28 -15.76
C ASP A 175 2.15 5.13 -14.78
N PRO A 176 0.95 4.72 -15.24
CA PRO A 176 -0.21 4.51 -14.38
C PRO A 176 0.09 3.62 -13.15
N VAL A 177 0.99 2.63 -13.29
CA VAL A 177 1.42 1.77 -12.18
C VAL A 177 2.18 2.57 -11.12
N GLN A 178 3.02 3.53 -11.52
CA GLN A 178 3.74 4.40 -10.57
C GLN A 178 2.78 5.28 -9.79
N VAL A 179 1.77 5.84 -10.48
CA VAL A 179 0.73 6.64 -9.83
C VAL A 179 -0.05 5.79 -8.84
N ALA A 180 -0.44 4.56 -9.21
CA ALA A 180 -1.14 3.63 -8.33
C ALA A 180 -0.28 3.25 -7.11
N GLN A 181 1.01 2.93 -7.30
CA GLN A 181 1.93 2.58 -6.21
C GLN A 181 2.14 3.74 -5.23
N ALA A 182 2.35 4.95 -5.74
CA ALA A 182 2.51 6.14 -4.92
C ALA A 182 1.21 6.49 -4.18
N SER A 183 0.05 6.37 -4.83
CA SER A 183 -1.27 6.61 -4.24
C SER A 183 -1.59 5.59 -3.15
N PHE A 184 -1.26 4.32 -3.36
CA PHE A 184 -1.39 3.28 -2.33
C PHE A 184 -0.48 3.54 -1.12
N CYS A 185 0.77 3.95 -1.36
CA CYS A 185 1.72 4.31 -0.31
C CYS A 185 1.20 5.50 0.53
N LEU A 186 0.68 6.54 -0.14
CA LEU A 186 0.02 7.66 0.54
C LEU A 186 -1.19 7.18 1.36
N ALA A 187 -2.08 6.38 0.77
CA ALA A 187 -3.32 5.94 1.42
C ALA A 187 -3.03 5.13 2.69
N THR A 188 -2.15 4.13 2.60
CA THR A 188 -1.74 3.32 3.76
C THR A 188 -1.06 4.16 4.84
N GLY A 189 -0.22 5.12 4.45
CA GLY A 189 0.39 6.08 5.37
C GLY A 189 -0.62 6.99 6.07
N ASN A 190 -1.63 7.48 5.37
CA ASN A 190 -2.71 8.28 5.96
C ASN A 190 -3.55 7.49 6.95
N LEU A 191 -3.79 6.21 6.66
CA LEU A 191 -4.48 5.31 7.58
C LEU A 191 -3.68 5.04 8.85
N ALA A 192 -2.36 4.87 8.72
CA ALA A 192 -1.48 4.67 9.86
C ALA A 192 -1.39 5.90 10.76
N ASN A 193 -1.22 7.10 10.19
CA ASN A 193 -0.98 8.34 10.94
C ASN A 193 -2.27 9.06 11.36
N ARG A 194 -3.41 8.72 10.76
CA ARG A 194 -4.75 9.27 11.00
C ARG A 194 -4.93 10.79 10.79
N VAL A 195 -3.89 11.59 10.59
CA VAL A 195 -4.03 13.03 10.36
C VAL A 195 -2.88 13.55 9.50
N LEU A 196 -3.18 13.93 8.26
CA LEU A 196 -2.33 14.84 7.49
C LEU A 196 -2.96 16.22 7.46
N HIS A 197 -2.19 17.25 7.75
CA HIS A 197 -2.59 18.63 7.50
C HIS A 197 -2.44 18.96 6.00
N ASN A 198 -3.17 19.96 5.51
CA ASN A 198 -3.03 20.51 4.16
C ASN A 198 -3.38 19.57 2.98
N MET A 199 -4.25 18.58 3.19
CA MET A 199 -4.72 17.69 2.13
C MET A 199 -5.78 18.29 1.20
N ALA A 200 -6.24 19.53 1.45
CA ALA A 200 -7.29 20.18 0.66
C ALA A 200 -6.94 20.31 -0.84
N PRO A 201 -5.72 20.70 -1.25
CA PRO A 201 -5.40 20.80 -2.66
C PRO A 201 -5.33 19.43 -3.34
N LEU A 202 -4.74 18.43 -2.69
CA LEU A 202 -4.76 17.05 -3.20
C LEU A 202 -6.20 16.53 -3.34
N THR A 203 -7.06 16.81 -2.35
CA THR A 203 -8.48 16.43 -2.38
C THR A 203 -9.19 17.04 -3.57
N LYS A 204 -8.98 18.35 -3.83
CA LYS A 204 -9.55 19.02 -5.01
C LYS A 204 -9.07 18.38 -6.31
N ARG A 205 -7.76 18.14 -6.45
CA ARG A 205 -7.18 17.53 -7.67
C ARG A 205 -7.57 16.08 -7.87
N THR A 206 -7.73 15.34 -6.78
CA THR A 206 -8.27 13.98 -6.79
C THR A 206 -9.69 13.99 -7.32
N ALA A 207 -10.53 14.94 -6.90
CA ALA A 207 -11.89 15.07 -7.43
C ALA A 207 -11.91 15.37 -8.93
N GLU A 208 -11.08 16.32 -9.38
CA GLU A 208 -10.92 16.63 -10.81
C GLU A 208 -10.43 15.40 -11.60
N TYR A 209 -9.51 14.63 -11.02
CA TYR A 209 -8.94 13.42 -11.64
C TYR A 209 -10.02 12.37 -11.85
N MET A 210 -10.84 12.12 -10.82
CA MET A 210 -11.87 11.10 -10.88
C MET A 210 -13.00 11.38 -11.89
N ILE A 211 -13.24 12.65 -12.25
CA ILE A 211 -14.28 13.04 -13.22
C ILE A 211 -13.80 12.81 -14.68
N GLN A 212 -12.49 12.71 -14.94
CA GLN A 212 -11.93 12.69 -16.30
C GLN A 212 -12.00 11.33 -17.04
N ASP A 213 -13.06 10.56 -16.86
CA ASP A 213 -13.31 9.26 -17.52
C ASP A 213 -12.08 8.34 -17.53
N HIS A 214 -11.49 8.11 -16.35
CA HIS A 214 -10.32 7.25 -16.16
C HIS A 214 -10.66 5.75 -16.05
N ASN A 215 -11.83 5.35 -16.56
CA ASN A 215 -12.31 3.97 -16.55
C ASN A 215 -11.69 3.09 -17.65
N VAL A 216 -10.68 3.60 -18.36
CA VAL A 216 -10.07 2.91 -19.51
C VAL A 216 -8.97 1.94 -19.09
N ASN A 217 -8.24 2.22 -18.00
CA ASN A 217 -7.13 1.41 -17.53
C ASN A 217 -7.26 1.06 -16.05
N PHE A 218 -7.04 -0.22 -15.72
CA PHE A 218 -7.09 -0.73 -14.35
C PHE A 218 -6.21 0.06 -13.37
N PHE A 219 -4.97 0.42 -13.73
CA PHE A 219 -4.08 1.11 -12.80
C PHE A 219 -4.44 2.58 -12.59
N ASP A 220 -4.95 3.27 -13.62
CA ASP A 220 -5.52 4.62 -13.43
C ASP A 220 -6.75 4.57 -12.51
N SER A 221 -7.63 3.58 -12.72
CA SER A 221 -8.78 3.29 -11.86
C SER A 221 -8.37 3.02 -10.40
N GLN A 222 -7.37 2.16 -10.18
CA GLN A 222 -6.87 1.88 -8.84
C GLN A 222 -6.16 3.09 -8.21
N ALA A 223 -5.42 3.89 -8.98
CA ALA A 223 -4.84 5.14 -8.51
C ALA A 223 -5.93 6.10 -8.01
N ALA A 224 -7.02 6.26 -8.76
CA ALA A 224 -8.17 7.07 -8.37
C ALA A 224 -8.80 6.58 -7.04
N GLY A 225 -9.06 5.28 -6.93
CA GLY A 225 -9.57 4.68 -5.68
C GLY A 225 -8.64 4.89 -4.49
N PHE A 226 -7.33 4.70 -4.67
CA PHE A 226 -6.35 4.94 -3.59
C PHE A 226 -6.27 6.41 -3.18
N LEU A 227 -6.31 7.34 -4.14
CA LEU A 227 -6.31 8.78 -3.84
C LEU A 227 -7.57 9.18 -3.06
N ALA A 228 -8.74 8.68 -3.45
CA ALA A 228 -9.97 8.91 -2.71
C ALA A 228 -9.86 8.35 -1.27
N ALA A 229 -9.40 7.11 -1.12
CA ALA A 229 -9.17 6.49 0.19
C ALA A 229 -8.13 7.25 1.02
N ALA A 230 -7.11 7.83 0.39
CA ALA A 230 -6.10 8.66 1.07
C ALA A 230 -6.66 9.98 1.59
N CYS A 231 -7.58 10.61 0.85
CA CYS A 231 -8.18 11.89 1.23
C CYS A 231 -9.22 11.75 2.34
N MET A 232 -9.89 10.59 2.42
CA MET A 232 -11.00 10.37 3.35
C MET A 232 -10.61 10.52 4.83
N PRO A 233 -9.53 9.92 5.37
CA PRO A 233 -9.12 10.13 6.76
C PRO A 233 -8.97 11.61 7.15
N TRP A 234 -8.45 12.44 6.23
CA TRP A 234 -8.36 13.89 6.46
C TRP A 234 -9.74 14.55 6.49
N LEU A 235 -10.62 14.25 5.53
CA LEU A 235 -11.99 14.77 5.50
C LEU A 235 -12.78 14.35 6.76
N LEU A 236 -12.63 13.10 7.19
CA LEU A 236 -13.30 12.56 8.37
C LEU A 236 -12.77 13.18 9.67
N SER A 237 -11.47 13.48 9.75
CA SER A 237 -10.88 14.15 10.91
C SER A 237 -11.17 15.65 10.98
N SER A 238 -11.50 16.27 9.84
CA SER A 238 -11.91 17.68 9.81
C SER A 238 -13.31 17.95 10.39
N ASP A 239 -14.14 16.92 10.54
CA ASP A 239 -15.42 17.00 11.24
C ASP A 239 -15.26 16.52 12.70
N PRO A 240 -15.40 17.40 13.71
CA PRO A 240 -15.26 17.02 15.12
C PRO A 240 -16.21 15.90 15.57
N ARG A 241 -17.35 15.73 14.88
CA ARG A 241 -18.33 14.67 15.18
C ARG A 241 -17.83 13.28 14.76
N VAL A 242 -16.86 13.23 13.85
CA VAL A 242 -16.33 12.01 13.24
C VAL A 242 -14.88 11.75 13.63
N ALA A 243 -14.12 12.78 14.00
CA ALA A 243 -12.69 12.70 14.33
C ALA A 243 -12.32 11.69 15.44
N ILE A 244 -13.24 11.38 16.36
CA ILE A 244 -12.98 10.50 17.53
C ILE A 244 -13.41 9.05 17.27
N ARG A 245 -13.79 8.69 16.04
CA ARG A 245 -14.40 7.39 15.79
C ARG A 245 -13.37 6.27 15.60
N ASP A 246 -13.65 5.14 16.23
CA ASP A 246 -12.85 3.92 16.16
C ASP A 246 -13.32 2.95 15.06
N ASP A 247 -14.21 3.40 14.18
CA ASP A 247 -14.77 2.58 13.10
C ASP A 247 -14.08 2.80 11.73
N LEU A 248 -12.97 3.56 11.68
CA LEU A 248 -12.10 3.62 10.51
C LEU A 248 -11.28 2.34 10.33
N PRO A 249 -10.89 1.98 9.10
CA PRO A 249 -10.07 0.82 8.84
C PRO A 249 -8.78 0.85 9.65
N TYR A 250 -8.50 -0.28 10.27
CA TYR A 250 -7.29 -0.55 11.02
C TYR A 250 -6.33 -1.29 10.11
N LEU A 251 -5.19 -0.67 9.81
CA LEU A 251 -4.23 -1.17 8.81
C LEU A 251 -3.85 -2.66 9.00
N PRO A 252 -3.61 -3.17 10.23
CA PRO A 252 -3.42 -4.61 10.51
C PRO A 252 -4.56 -5.55 10.09
N ALA A 253 -5.79 -5.05 10.07
CA ALA A 253 -6.98 -5.83 9.73
C ALA A 253 -7.33 -5.75 8.23
N LEU A 254 -6.61 -4.95 7.44
CA LEU A 254 -6.81 -4.88 6.00
C LEU A 254 -6.29 -6.15 5.32
N PRO A 255 -6.96 -6.62 4.26
CA PRO A 255 -6.60 -7.84 3.54
C PRO A 255 -5.46 -7.61 2.54
N LEU A 256 -4.40 -6.88 2.94
CA LEU A 256 -3.27 -6.59 2.05
C LEU A 256 -2.50 -7.86 1.69
N MET A 257 -2.44 -8.80 2.63
CA MET A 257 -2.02 -10.19 2.37
C MET A 257 -3.19 -11.10 2.69
N ASN A 258 -3.68 -11.81 1.67
CA ASN A 258 -4.61 -12.90 1.87
C ASN A 258 -3.82 -14.22 1.85
N VAL A 259 -3.55 -14.76 3.04
CA VAL A 259 -2.97 -16.10 3.18
C VAL A 259 -4.11 -17.09 3.10
N ASP A 260 -4.79 -17.16 1.96
CA ASP A 260 -5.63 -18.32 1.74
C ASP A 260 -4.70 -19.53 1.62
N LYS A 261 -4.95 -20.55 2.45
CA LYS A 261 -4.13 -21.78 2.48
C LYS A 261 -4.15 -22.49 1.12
N SER A 262 -5.19 -22.25 0.32
CA SER A 262 -5.29 -22.73 -1.06
C SER A 262 -4.19 -22.15 -1.96
N ILE A 263 -3.86 -20.85 -1.80
CA ILE A 263 -2.84 -20.13 -2.58
C ILE A 263 -1.44 -20.66 -2.30
N MET A 264 -1.17 -21.11 -1.07
CA MET A 264 0.10 -21.77 -0.75
C MET A 264 0.31 -23.09 -1.48
N GLN A 265 -0.76 -23.72 -2.00
CA GLN A 265 -0.68 -25.02 -2.69
C GLN A 265 -0.67 -24.92 -4.22
N SER A 266 -1.27 -23.87 -4.80
CA SER A 266 -1.48 -23.76 -6.26
C SER A 266 -0.38 -23.04 -7.04
N GLY A 267 0.75 -22.71 -6.39
CA GLY A 267 1.77 -21.82 -6.97
C GLY A 267 1.37 -20.37 -6.74
N ALA A 268 2.09 -19.70 -5.84
CA ALA A 268 1.72 -18.39 -5.30
C ALA A 268 2.07 -17.21 -6.25
N GLY A 269 2.21 -17.47 -7.55
CA GLY A 269 2.54 -16.46 -8.54
C GLY A 269 1.48 -15.36 -8.58
N GLY A 270 1.83 -14.17 -8.09
CA GLY A 270 0.90 -13.04 -7.98
C GLY A 270 0.28 -12.81 -6.61
N SER A 271 0.62 -13.60 -5.58
CA SER A 271 0.09 -13.42 -4.22
C SER A 271 0.74 -12.28 -3.42
N ILE A 272 1.96 -11.87 -3.80
CA ILE A 272 2.72 -10.83 -3.12
C ILE A 272 3.60 -10.05 -4.13
N PRO A 273 3.88 -8.76 -3.85
CA PRO A 273 4.82 -7.98 -4.64
C PRO A 273 6.27 -8.37 -4.30
N ILE A 274 7.02 -8.77 -5.33
CA ILE A 274 8.45 -9.08 -5.27
C ILE A 274 9.22 -8.25 -6.32
N PRO A 275 10.43 -7.76 -6.03
CA PRO A 275 11.19 -6.99 -7.01
C PRO A 275 11.51 -7.85 -8.24
N ASP A 276 11.65 -7.22 -9.40
CA ASP A 276 11.86 -7.91 -10.68
C ASP A 276 13.14 -8.72 -10.69
N GLY A 277 13.02 -10.04 -10.76
CA GLY A 277 14.16 -10.97 -10.81
C GLY A 277 14.99 -10.88 -12.09
N GLY A 278 14.43 -10.30 -13.15
CA GLY A 278 15.10 -10.18 -14.45
C GLY A 278 16.45 -9.47 -14.33
N GLU A 279 17.40 -9.93 -15.13
CA GLU A 279 18.51 -9.06 -15.52
C GLU A 279 17.85 -7.82 -16.10
N LEU A 280 18.14 -6.66 -15.50
CA LEU A 280 17.99 -5.40 -16.25
C LEU A 280 18.57 -5.73 -17.62
N GLY A 281 17.81 -5.56 -18.70
CA GLY A 281 18.29 -5.87 -20.07
C GLY A 281 19.66 -5.23 -20.32
N PRO A 282 20.32 -5.43 -21.47
CA PRO A 282 21.75 -5.13 -21.73
C PRO A 282 22.23 -3.66 -21.58
N LEU A 283 21.66 -2.87 -20.67
CA LEU A 283 22.31 -1.89 -19.82
C LEU A 283 23.52 -2.50 -19.07
N ASN A 284 24.63 -2.65 -19.80
CA ASN A 284 26.00 -2.77 -19.30
C ASN A 284 26.26 -3.85 -18.24
N GLU A 285 26.47 -5.09 -18.69
CA GLU A 285 27.10 -6.19 -17.92
C GLU A 285 28.54 -5.90 -17.43
N ALA A 286 29.05 -4.66 -17.56
CA ALA A 286 30.41 -4.29 -17.20
C ALA A 286 30.53 -3.11 -16.22
N LEU A 287 29.45 -2.72 -15.54
CA LEU A 287 29.59 -1.82 -14.38
C LEU A 287 29.52 -2.65 -13.10
N PRO A 288 30.67 -3.04 -12.49
CA PRO A 288 30.68 -3.35 -11.07
C PRO A 288 29.93 -2.21 -10.38
N LEU A 289 28.95 -2.54 -9.50
CA LEU A 289 28.18 -1.59 -8.67
C LEU A 289 28.97 -0.28 -8.52
N PRO A 290 28.62 0.82 -9.22
CA PRO A 290 29.57 1.88 -9.48
C PRO A 290 30.07 2.47 -8.16
N VAL A 291 31.33 2.17 -7.85
CA VAL A 291 32.10 2.84 -6.82
C VAL A 291 32.57 4.15 -7.46
N GLN A 292 31.79 5.21 -7.20
CA GLN A 292 32.07 6.65 -7.34
C GLN A 292 31.13 7.38 -8.31
N GLU A 293 30.05 7.95 -7.77
CA GLU A 293 29.56 9.29 -8.14
C GLU A 293 28.93 9.92 -6.87
N THR A 294 29.00 11.24 -6.77
CA THR A 294 29.11 12.06 -5.55
C THR A 294 27.82 12.25 -4.72
N SER A 295 26.81 11.40 -4.90
CA SER A 295 25.65 11.36 -3.99
C SER A 295 25.31 9.91 -3.63
N GLY A 296 25.12 9.61 -2.34
CA GLY A 296 24.64 8.29 -1.90
C GLY A 296 23.29 7.88 -2.52
N LEU A 297 22.57 8.86 -3.05
CA LEU A 297 21.25 8.76 -3.67
C LEU A 297 21.20 7.86 -4.90
N SER A 298 22.14 8.03 -5.85
CA SER A 298 22.05 7.33 -7.14
C SER A 298 22.20 5.81 -6.96
N LYS A 299 23.08 5.39 -6.05
CA LYS A 299 23.27 3.97 -5.72
C LYS A 299 22.07 3.38 -5.00
N LEU A 300 21.49 4.15 -4.07
CA LEU A 300 20.29 3.76 -3.34
C LEU A 300 19.12 3.52 -4.30
N VAL A 301 18.77 4.53 -5.09
CA VAL A 301 17.67 4.49 -6.06
C VAL A 301 17.92 3.44 -7.14
N SER A 302 19.16 3.31 -7.64
CA SER A 302 19.49 2.33 -8.67
C SER A 302 19.18 0.89 -8.21
N SER A 303 19.57 0.54 -6.98
CA SER A 303 19.29 -0.78 -6.39
C SER A 303 17.80 -1.07 -6.18
N MET A 304 16.99 -0.02 -6.05
CA MET A 304 15.55 -0.11 -5.77
C MET A 304 14.67 -0.02 -7.02
N ASN A 305 15.24 0.32 -8.20
CA ASN A 305 14.47 0.38 -9.45
C ASN A 305 13.72 -0.93 -9.76
N ALA A 306 14.17 -2.07 -9.24
CA ALA A 306 13.51 -3.35 -9.41
C ALA A 306 12.11 -3.43 -8.76
N PHE A 307 11.76 -2.51 -7.87
CA PHE A 307 10.41 -2.38 -7.30
C PHE A 307 9.50 -1.46 -8.13
N ASN A 308 10.10 -0.61 -8.96
CA ASN A 308 9.37 0.37 -9.76
C ASN A 308 8.67 -0.32 -10.92
N CYS A 309 7.34 -0.18 -10.99
CA CYS A 309 6.49 -0.88 -11.98
C CYS A 309 6.60 -2.42 -11.97
N ALA A 310 7.08 -3.04 -10.89
CA ALA A 310 7.30 -4.48 -10.82
C ALA A 310 6.03 -5.28 -11.24
N PRO A 311 6.09 -6.20 -12.23
CA PRO A 311 4.93 -6.96 -12.67
C PRO A 311 4.30 -7.82 -11.57
N SER A 312 5.07 -8.22 -10.56
CA SER A 312 4.54 -8.92 -9.39
C SER A 312 3.58 -8.04 -8.56
N TRP A 313 3.85 -6.74 -8.44
CA TRP A 313 2.99 -5.80 -7.73
C TRP A 313 1.69 -5.58 -8.50
N GLN A 314 1.80 -5.47 -9.83
CA GLN A 314 0.65 -5.40 -10.73
C GLN A 314 -0.24 -6.64 -10.63
N SER A 315 0.37 -7.84 -10.64
CA SER A 315 -0.32 -9.11 -10.49
C SER A 315 -0.96 -9.27 -9.11
N TRP A 316 -0.27 -8.85 -8.04
CA TRP A 316 -0.83 -8.78 -6.70
C TRP A 316 -2.07 -7.91 -6.63
N LEU A 317 -2.00 -6.68 -7.15
CA LEU A 317 -3.12 -5.77 -7.08
C LEU A 317 -4.35 -6.33 -7.81
N ARG A 318 -4.17 -6.91 -9.00
CA ARG A 318 -5.26 -7.57 -9.73
C ARG A 318 -5.85 -8.74 -8.94
N THR A 319 -5.00 -9.66 -8.49
CA THR A 319 -5.44 -10.84 -7.71
C THR A 319 -6.18 -10.43 -6.44
N CYS A 320 -5.72 -9.37 -5.76
CA CYS A 320 -6.37 -8.84 -4.57
C CYS A 320 -7.75 -8.26 -4.90
N VAL A 321 -7.87 -7.45 -5.96
CA VAL A 321 -9.15 -6.88 -6.39
C VAL A 321 -10.12 -7.98 -6.83
N ASP A 322 -9.68 -8.95 -7.63
CA ASP A 322 -10.51 -10.07 -8.08
C ASP A 322 -11.02 -10.89 -6.89
N GLY A 323 -10.14 -11.22 -5.94
CA GLY A 323 -10.53 -11.91 -4.71
C GLY A 323 -11.51 -11.10 -3.85
N LEU A 324 -11.39 -9.77 -3.83
CA LEU A 324 -12.35 -8.90 -3.15
C LEU A 324 -13.72 -8.86 -3.86
N ILE A 325 -13.75 -8.91 -5.19
CA ILE A 325 -15.01 -9.01 -5.97
C ILE A 325 -15.73 -10.31 -5.59
N ASP A 326 -14.99 -11.42 -5.54
CA ASP A 326 -15.54 -12.74 -5.19
C ASP A 326 -16.03 -12.79 -3.73
N ASP A 327 -15.41 -12.01 -2.84
CA ASP A 327 -15.75 -11.95 -1.41
C ASP A 327 -16.71 -10.79 -1.05
N LEU A 328 -17.32 -10.10 -2.02
CA LEU A 328 -18.20 -8.93 -1.77
C LEU A 328 -19.39 -9.24 -0.86
N GLU A 329 -20.00 -10.42 -0.98
CA GLU A 329 -21.17 -10.85 -0.20
C GLU A 329 -20.83 -11.16 1.27
N ASN A 330 -19.55 -11.42 1.56
CA ASN A 330 -19.12 -11.86 2.87
C ASN A 330 -18.93 -10.67 3.82
N GLY A 331 -19.66 -10.70 4.93
CA GLY A 331 -19.57 -9.70 5.99
C GLY A 331 -20.57 -8.55 5.86
N GLU A 332 -20.30 -7.47 6.58
CA GLU A 332 -21.07 -6.23 6.55
C GLU A 332 -20.14 -5.11 6.12
N TRP A 333 -20.57 -4.32 5.15
CA TRP A 333 -19.87 -3.11 4.72
C TRP A 333 -20.43 -1.91 5.49
N ILE A 334 -19.53 -1.00 5.84
CA ILE A 334 -19.84 0.32 6.39
C ILE A 334 -19.09 1.36 5.56
N GLY A 335 -19.44 2.62 5.70
CA GLY A 335 -18.74 3.66 4.96
C GLY A 335 -19.15 5.07 5.32
N TYR A 336 -18.61 6.01 4.56
CA TYR A 336 -18.77 7.43 4.78
C TYR A 336 -18.92 8.18 3.46
N TYR A 337 -19.63 9.30 3.54
CA TYR A 337 -19.66 10.33 2.52
C TYR A 337 -19.06 11.62 3.08
N SER A 338 -18.23 12.29 2.29
CA SER A 338 -17.99 13.72 2.48
C SER A 338 -18.94 14.53 1.63
N VAL A 339 -19.28 15.74 2.08
CA VAL A 339 -20.14 16.68 1.37
C VAL A 339 -19.34 17.92 1.02
N GLY A 340 -19.48 18.41 -0.21
CA GLY A 340 -19.10 19.78 -0.54
C GLY A 340 -17.60 20.03 -0.61
N LEU A 341 -16.93 19.43 -1.59
CA LEU A 341 -15.50 19.71 -1.91
C LEU A 341 -15.16 21.20 -2.07
N ARG A 342 -16.16 22.06 -2.32
CA ARG A 342 -15.99 23.49 -2.54
C ARG A 342 -16.06 24.34 -1.27
N ASN A 343 -16.89 23.98 -0.29
CA ASN A 343 -17.29 24.95 0.75
C ASN A 343 -17.31 24.44 2.19
N ASP A 344 -17.30 23.14 2.50
CA ASP A 344 -17.32 22.69 3.90
C ASP A 344 -16.75 21.27 4.06
N THR A 345 -16.10 21.01 5.20
CA THR A 345 -15.57 19.73 5.64
C THR A 345 -16.66 18.78 6.20
N GLY A 346 -17.88 18.93 5.69
CA GLY A 346 -19.04 18.20 6.18
C GLY A 346 -18.92 16.71 5.87
N VAL A 347 -19.10 15.88 6.90
CA VAL A 347 -19.19 14.44 6.74
C VAL A 347 -20.61 14.04 7.11
N ASP A 348 -21.23 13.23 6.25
CA ASP A 348 -22.54 12.68 6.55
C ASP A 348 -22.49 11.60 7.62
N ALA A 349 -23.65 11.27 8.16
CA ALA A 349 -23.78 10.11 9.02
C ALA A 349 -23.27 8.83 8.30
N PRO A 350 -22.69 7.87 9.06
CA PRO A 350 -22.09 6.67 8.50
C PRO A 350 -23.11 5.83 7.74
N LEU A 351 -22.67 5.23 6.65
CA LEU A 351 -23.37 4.16 5.95
C LEU A 351 -23.23 2.87 6.74
N ARG A 352 -24.36 2.20 6.98
CA ARG A 352 -24.43 0.99 7.81
C ARG A 352 -25.35 -0.06 7.19
N ASN A 353 -25.21 -1.28 7.69
CA ASN A 353 -26.02 -2.44 7.28
C ASN A 353 -25.94 -2.72 5.78
N ILE A 354 -24.81 -2.42 5.13
CA ILE A 354 -24.62 -2.75 3.72
C ILE A 354 -24.19 -4.22 3.65
N ARG A 355 -25.04 -5.06 3.08
CA ARG A 355 -24.74 -6.46 2.80
C ARG A 355 -24.98 -6.68 1.32
N PHE A 356 -23.91 -6.70 0.55
CA PHE A 356 -24.01 -6.89 -0.88
C PHE A 356 -24.53 -8.29 -1.20
N ARG A 357 -25.33 -8.36 -2.25
CA ARG A 357 -25.65 -9.57 -2.99
C ARG A 357 -25.13 -9.37 -4.40
N THR A 358 -24.46 -10.37 -4.92
CA THR A 358 -23.87 -10.37 -6.24
C THR A 358 -24.71 -11.22 -7.19
N ALA A 359 -24.76 -10.82 -8.45
CA ALA A 359 -25.29 -11.64 -9.52
C ALA A 359 -24.49 -11.37 -10.78
N GLN A 360 -24.33 -12.39 -11.63
CA GLN A 360 -23.75 -12.16 -12.95
C GLN A 360 -24.58 -11.11 -13.70
N ASP A 361 -23.90 -10.14 -14.32
CA ASP A 361 -24.55 -9.20 -15.21
C ASP A 361 -24.93 -9.91 -16.52
N PRO A 362 -26.22 -9.87 -16.94
CA PRO A 362 -26.67 -10.55 -18.14
C PRO A 362 -26.20 -9.87 -19.45
N ILE A 363 -25.70 -8.64 -19.37
CA ILE A 363 -25.29 -7.84 -20.54
C ILE A 363 -23.78 -7.95 -20.77
N ASP A 364 -22.99 -7.98 -19.70
CA ASP A 364 -21.52 -8.00 -19.76
C ASP A 364 -20.96 -9.00 -18.74
N GLU A 365 -20.36 -10.09 -19.21
CA GLU A 365 -19.80 -11.13 -18.35
C GLU A 365 -18.68 -10.64 -17.43
N ASN A 366 -18.04 -9.51 -17.78
CA ASN A 366 -17.01 -8.90 -16.97
C ASN A 366 -17.57 -8.07 -15.81
N ASN A 367 -18.89 -7.86 -15.77
CA ASN A 367 -19.54 -7.11 -14.71
C ASN A 367 -20.28 -8.04 -13.75
N VAL A 368 -20.22 -7.69 -12.47
CA VAL A 368 -20.99 -8.32 -11.40
C VAL A 368 -21.98 -7.30 -10.88
N ARG A 369 -23.28 -7.60 -10.98
CA ARG A 369 -24.34 -6.74 -10.43
C ARG A 369 -24.30 -6.80 -8.91
N LEU A 370 -24.45 -5.64 -8.29
CA LEU A 370 -24.46 -5.45 -6.85
C LEU A 370 -25.81 -4.93 -6.39
N THR A 371 -26.37 -5.57 -5.36
CA THR A 371 -27.56 -5.05 -4.68
C THR A 371 -27.36 -5.11 -3.17
N ALA A 372 -27.87 -4.12 -2.44
CA ALA A 372 -27.96 -4.15 -0.98
C ALA A 372 -29.25 -3.47 -0.56
N GLU A 373 -30.03 -4.13 0.30
CA GLU A 373 -31.34 -3.68 0.76
C GLU A 373 -31.32 -3.34 2.24
N ASN A 374 -32.25 -2.48 2.69
CA ASN A 374 -32.36 -2.06 4.09
C ASN A 374 -31.08 -1.45 4.68
N CYS A 375 -30.26 -0.82 3.84
CA CYS A 375 -29.11 -0.02 4.29
C CYS A 375 -29.60 1.20 5.06
N MET A 376 -28.73 1.81 5.86
CA MET A 376 -29.10 2.91 6.75
C MET A 376 -28.01 3.95 6.85
N ASP A 377 -28.42 5.22 6.86
CA ASP A 377 -27.59 6.38 7.23
C ASP A 377 -28.43 7.39 8.04
N GLY A 378 -27.97 8.65 8.13
CA GLY A 378 -28.62 9.71 8.90
C GLY A 378 -29.90 10.27 8.29
N VAL A 379 -30.15 10.04 6.99
CA VAL A 379 -31.39 10.47 6.33
C VAL A 379 -32.47 9.40 6.49
N GLY A 380 -32.09 8.12 6.37
CA GLY A 380 -33.03 7.02 6.60
C GLY A 380 -32.60 5.71 5.96
N ARG A 381 -33.59 4.88 5.63
CA ARG A 381 -33.36 3.60 4.95
C ARG A 381 -33.20 3.81 3.45
N PHE A 382 -32.23 3.13 2.87
CA PHE A 382 -31.98 3.14 1.43
C PHE A 382 -31.60 1.76 0.92
N ARG A 383 -31.55 1.64 -0.41
CA ARG A 383 -30.96 0.51 -1.13
C ARG A 383 -29.82 0.99 -2.02
N LEU A 384 -28.88 0.09 -2.29
CA LEU A 384 -27.84 0.25 -3.29
C LEU A 384 -28.09 -0.74 -4.43
N GLU A 385 -27.99 -0.26 -5.66
CA GLU A 385 -28.07 -1.09 -6.87
C GLU A 385 -26.99 -0.63 -7.85
N GLY A 386 -26.28 -1.56 -8.48
CA GLY A 386 -25.24 -1.19 -9.41
C GLY A 386 -24.42 -2.37 -9.91
N ARG A 387 -23.15 -2.13 -10.20
CA ARG A 387 -22.23 -3.14 -10.74
C ARG A 387 -20.79 -2.85 -10.38
N VAL A 388 -19.97 -3.90 -10.42
CA VAL A 388 -18.50 -3.82 -10.39
C VAL A 388 -17.93 -4.48 -11.64
N SER A 389 -16.94 -3.85 -12.27
CA SER A 389 -16.21 -4.41 -13.40
C SER A 389 -14.97 -5.17 -12.92
N ARG A 390 -14.82 -6.43 -13.33
CA ARG A 390 -13.61 -7.23 -13.07
C ARG A 390 -12.38 -6.71 -13.81
N LEU A 391 -12.56 -6.06 -14.97
CA LEU A 391 -11.44 -5.61 -15.79
C LEU A 391 -10.69 -4.42 -15.16
N THR A 392 -11.44 -3.50 -14.54
CA THR A 392 -10.95 -2.21 -14.04
C THR A 392 -11.07 -2.08 -12.52
N GLY A 393 -11.93 -2.88 -11.89
CA GLY A 393 -12.34 -2.69 -10.50
C GLY A 393 -13.32 -1.52 -10.32
N SER A 394 -13.82 -0.88 -11.40
CA SER A 394 -14.76 0.23 -11.29
C SER A 394 -16.09 -0.22 -10.72
N VAL A 395 -16.68 0.62 -9.87
CA VAL A 395 -17.92 0.38 -9.13
C VAL A 395 -18.88 1.52 -9.42
N ASP A 396 -19.99 1.21 -10.07
CA ASP A 396 -21.12 2.13 -10.26
C ASP A 396 -22.22 1.72 -9.28
N LEU A 397 -22.63 2.60 -8.37
CA LEU A 397 -23.68 2.32 -7.40
C LEU A 397 -24.71 3.46 -7.36
N LYS A 398 -25.95 3.12 -7.62
CA LYS A 398 -27.10 3.98 -7.40
C LYS A 398 -27.62 3.79 -5.98
N LYS A 399 -27.64 4.87 -5.21
CA LYS A 399 -28.26 4.94 -3.88
C LYS A 399 -29.67 5.48 -4.00
N GLU A 400 -30.65 4.78 -3.47
CA GLU A 400 -32.07 5.17 -3.55
C GLU A 400 -32.74 5.03 -2.18
N TYR A 401 -33.27 6.13 -1.66
CA TYR A 401 -34.09 6.11 -0.45
C TYR A 401 -35.51 5.65 -0.82
N TYR A 402 -36.11 4.80 0.01
CA TYR A 402 -37.45 4.26 -0.25
C TYR A 402 -38.49 5.39 -0.37
N GLY A 403 -39.01 5.60 -1.59
CA GLY A 403 -40.02 6.62 -1.89
C GLY A 403 -39.50 8.06 -1.97
N SER A 404 -38.18 8.26 -2.13
CA SER A 404 -37.56 9.60 -2.14
C SER A 404 -36.52 9.74 -3.26
N HIS A 405 -35.50 10.57 -3.02
CA HIS A 405 -34.47 10.95 -3.96
C HIS A 405 -33.39 9.87 -4.14
N ARG A 406 -32.58 10.03 -5.18
CA ARG A 406 -31.54 9.08 -5.60
C ARG A 406 -30.23 9.80 -5.87
N TRP A 407 -29.13 9.11 -5.67
CA TRP A 407 -27.77 9.60 -5.91
C TRP A 407 -26.97 8.56 -6.68
N GLN A 408 -26.08 9.01 -7.55
CA GLN A 408 -25.13 8.15 -8.24
C GLN A 408 -23.79 8.19 -7.51
N ASN A 409 -23.17 7.04 -7.36
CA ASN A 409 -21.84 6.89 -6.79
C ASN A 409 -20.97 6.16 -7.80
N THR A 410 -19.77 6.67 -8.00
CA THR A 410 -18.77 6.10 -8.90
C THR A 410 -17.50 5.94 -8.11
N GLY A 411 -16.93 4.75 -8.09
CA GLY A 411 -15.69 4.49 -7.39
C GLY A 411 -14.97 3.28 -7.93
N TRP A 412 -14.02 2.79 -7.15
CA TRP A 412 -13.20 1.65 -7.50
C TRP A 412 -13.02 0.76 -6.28
N LEU A 413 -13.19 -0.53 -6.48
CA LEU A 413 -12.86 -1.54 -5.49
C LEU A 413 -11.34 -1.70 -5.45
N THR A 414 -10.78 -1.45 -4.27
CA THR A 414 -9.35 -1.50 -3.99
C THR A 414 -9.09 -2.40 -2.79
N PRO A 415 -7.82 -2.76 -2.50
CA PRO A 415 -7.42 -3.38 -1.24
C PRO A 415 -7.79 -2.59 0.03
N LEU A 416 -8.20 -1.32 -0.10
CA LEU A 416 -8.64 -0.46 0.99
C LEU A 416 -10.17 -0.28 1.05
N GLY A 417 -10.92 -1.01 0.21
CA GLY A 417 -12.38 -0.92 0.09
C GLY A 417 -12.82 -0.25 -1.21
N ILE A 418 -14.11 0.08 -1.31
CA ILE A 418 -14.70 0.82 -2.42
C ILE A 418 -14.54 2.30 -2.14
N ALA A 419 -13.70 3.00 -2.90
CA ALA A 419 -13.45 4.42 -2.73
C ALA A 419 -13.65 5.18 -4.04
N GLY A 420 -14.20 6.38 -3.97
CA GLY A 420 -14.47 7.20 -5.14
C GLY A 420 -15.23 8.48 -4.81
N TYR A 421 -16.19 8.82 -5.65
CA TYR A 421 -17.04 9.99 -5.49
C TYR A 421 -18.52 9.70 -5.64
N TRP A 422 -19.33 10.68 -5.25
CA TRP A 422 -20.76 10.71 -5.55
C TRP A 422 -21.10 12.02 -6.26
N ASP A 423 -22.13 11.94 -7.11
CA ASP A 423 -22.62 13.07 -7.87
C ASP A 423 -24.16 13.15 -7.84
N ALA A 424 -24.64 14.37 -8.07
CA ALA A 424 -26.07 14.64 -8.28
C ALA A 424 -26.45 14.48 -9.76
N ASP A 425 -25.61 15.01 -10.64
CA ASP A 425 -25.92 15.26 -12.06
C ASP A 425 -24.74 14.93 -13.00
N SER A 426 -23.92 13.91 -12.70
CA SER A 426 -22.83 13.35 -13.55
C SER A 426 -21.68 14.28 -13.99
N THR A 427 -21.78 15.59 -13.79
CA THR A 427 -20.82 16.60 -14.30
C THR A 427 -19.93 17.20 -13.21
N GLU A 428 -20.30 17.04 -11.94
CA GLU A 428 -19.53 17.54 -10.81
C GLU A 428 -19.41 16.46 -9.71
N CYS A 429 -18.20 16.30 -9.18
CA CYS A 429 -17.97 15.53 -7.96
C CYS A 429 -18.51 16.34 -6.77
N ALA A 430 -19.58 15.85 -6.15
CA ALA A 430 -20.20 16.50 -5.00
C ALA A 430 -19.46 16.19 -3.69
N GLY A 431 -18.81 15.04 -3.62
CA GLY A 431 -17.99 14.60 -2.50
C GLY A 431 -17.43 13.20 -2.71
N PHE A 432 -16.71 12.70 -1.71
CA PHE A 432 -16.10 11.38 -1.75
C PHE A 432 -16.96 10.35 -1.04
N ILE A 433 -16.88 9.12 -1.53
CA ILE A 433 -17.43 7.93 -0.88
C ILE A 433 -16.29 7.00 -0.52
N TRP A 434 -16.36 6.39 0.66
CA TRP A 434 -15.49 5.28 1.01
C TRP A 434 -16.22 4.25 1.85
N MET A 435 -16.34 3.03 1.33
CA MET A 435 -16.95 1.87 1.96
C MET A 435 -15.91 0.76 2.13
N TYR A 436 -15.97 0.08 3.26
CA TYR A 436 -15.06 -1.02 3.60
C TYR A 436 -15.77 -2.02 4.51
N LYS A 437 -15.22 -3.22 4.63
CA LYS A 437 -15.79 -4.23 5.51
C LYS A 437 -15.62 -3.81 6.98
N LYS A 438 -16.68 -4.00 7.75
CA LYS A 438 -16.76 -3.62 9.17
C LYS A 438 -15.71 -4.32 10.02
N GLU A 439 -15.36 -5.57 9.70
CA GLU A 439 -14.29 -6.28 10.36
C GLU A 439 -12.91 -5.64 10.17
N TRP A 440 -12.69 -4.87 9.10
CA TRP A 440 -11.42 -4.17 8.88
C TRP A 440 -11.23 -2.99 9.84
N ALA A 441 -12.28 -2.50 10.49
CA ALA A 441 -12.18 -1.47 11.51
C ALA A 441 -11.87 -2.02 12.92
N LYS A 442 -11.93 -3.35 13.11
CA LYS A 442 -11.76 -3.95 14.43
C LYS A 442 -10.29 -3.95 14.84
N LYS A 443 -9.94 -3.11 15.82
CA LYS A 443 -8.73 -3.28 16.60
C LYS A 443 -8.88 -4.55 17.44
N PRO A 444 -7.91 -5.48 17.47
CA PRO A 444 -7.94 -6.57 18.43
C PRO A 444 -8.02 -5.95 19.83
N ALA A 445 -8.86 -6.52 20.70
CA ALA A 445 -8.89 -6.11 22.10
C ALA A 445 -7.45 -6.16 22.61
N ALA A 446 -6.97 -5.05 23.19
CA ALA A 446 -5.62 -5.02 23.76
C ALA A 446 -5.48 -6.27 24.61
N LYS A 447 -4.50 -7.13 24.29
CA LYS A 447 -4.20 -8.29 25.14
C LYS A 447 -3.96 -7.70 26.52
N VAL A 448 -4.91 -7.88 27.43
CA VAL A 448 -4.74 -7.50 28.84
C VAL A 448 -3.48 -8.25 29.22
N ALA A 449 -2.37 -7.52 29.40
CA ALA A 449 -1.12 -8.13 29.82
C ALA A 449 -1.49 -8.98 31.04
N PRO A 450 -1.11 -10.27 31.07
CA PRO A 450 -1.43 -11.10 32.22
C PRO A 450 -1.01 -10.30 33.44
N VAL A 451 -1.98 -9.95 34.29
CA VAL A 451 -1.70 -9.29 35.56
C VAL A 451 -0.66 -10.20 36.19
N GLN A 452 0.58 -9.71 36.30
CA GLN A 452 1.55 -10.39 37.12
C GLN A 452 0.90 -10.36 38.49
N ASP A 453 0.33 -11.50 38.89
CA ASP A 453 -0.07 -11.70 40.27
C ASP A 453 1.21 -11.45 41.05
N ASP A 454 1.30 -10.26 41.65
CA ASP A 454 2.29 -9.93 42.66
C ASP A 454 2.08 -10.98 43.74
N VAL A 455 2.87 -12.06 43.64
CA VAL A 455 3.08 -13.00 44.73
C VAL A 455 3.70 -12.15 45.81
N ALA A 456 2.85 -11.66 46.71
CA ALA A 456 3.27 -11.08 47.96
C ALA A 456 4.15 -12.14 48.63
N GLU A 457 5.47 -11.95 48.56
CA GLU A 457 6.40 -12.59 49.47
C GLU A 457 5.96 -12.19 50.87
N ALA A 458 5.25 -13.10 51.52
CA ALA A 458 5.07 -13.07 52.96
C ALA A 458 6.47 -13.15 53.56
N SER A 459 6.99 -12.01 54.00
CA SER A 459 8.15 -11.96 54.87
C SER A 459 7.74 -12.64 56.18
N ASP A 460 8.19 -13.87 56.37
CA ASP A 460 8.23 -14.53 57.67
C ASP A 460 9.06 -13.64 58.61
N GLY A 461 8.37 -12.97 59.53
CA GLY A 461 8.97 -12.37 60.71
C GLY A 461 9.19 -13.45 61.75
N GLU A 462 10.44 -13.82 61.98
CA GLU A 462 10.88 -14.41 63.24
C GLU A 462 10.84 -13.33 64.33
N GLU A 463 10.01 -13.54 65.36
CA GLU A 463 10.30 -13.22 66.76
C GLU A 463 9.61 -14.23 67.70
#